data_AF-A0AA38I0R7-F1
#
_entry.id   AF-A0AA38I0R7-F1
#
_cell.length_a   1.000
_cell.length_b   1.000
_cell.length_c   1.000
_cell.angle_alpha   90.00
_cell.angle_beta   90.00
_cell.angle_gamma   90.00
#
_symmetry.space_group_name_H-M   'P 1'
#
loop_
_entity.id
_entity.type
_entity.pdbx_description
1 polymer ?
#
loop_
_entity_poly.entity_id
_entity_poly.type
_entity_poly.pdbx_seq_one_letter_code
_entity_poly.pdbx_strand_id
1 'polypeptide(L)'
;MDIKAEIDYCVHSGTYIGGITLSKHEGVATKALVILVGGITTRWKQIASHYFTGDSMNGAVLTDVLKDVFKKISAIGLKVHSVTSDMGSANQAMWTTLGIKVGRKCETKNYILNPLNGEKFTF
;
A
#
# COMPACT_ATOMS: atom_id res chain seq x y z
N MET A 1 9.42 -2.35 -6.22
CA MET A 1 10.30 -2.10 -7.39
C MET A 1 11.64 -1.66 -6.87
N ASP A 2 12.74 -2.29 -7.30
CA ASP A 2 14.07 -1.90 -6.85
C ASP A 2 14.55 -0.65 -7.59
N ILE A 3 15.20 0.25 -6.85
CA ILE A 3 15.79 1.50 -7.35
C ILE A 3 17.23 1.59 -6.87
N LYS A 4 18.07 2.33 -7.59
CA LYS A 4 19.44 2.59 -7.16
C LYS A 4 19.41 3.45 -5.89
N ALA A 5 20.05 2.97 -4.83
CA ALA A 5 20.17 3.72 -3.58
C ALA A 5 21.20 4.84 -3.74
N GLU A 6 20.71 6.06 -3.94
CA GLU A 6 21.53 7.25 -4.15
C GLU A 6 20.79 8.48 -3.66
N ILE A 7 21.52 9.42 -3.05
CA ILE A 7 21.00 10.74 -2.71
C ILE A 7 21.46 11.69 -3.81
N ASP A 8 20.51 12.35 -4.47
CA ASP A 8 20.79 13.32 -5.52
C ASP A 8 20.23 14.70 -5.13
N TYR A 9 20.86 15.77 -5.58
CA TYR A 9 20.43 17.13 -5.30
C TYR A 9 19.58 17.66 -6.44
N CYS A 10 18.30 17.91 -6.17
CA CYS A 10 17.41 18.51 -7.16
C CYS A 10 17.52 20.03 -7.12
N VAL A 11 18.13 20.59 -8.17
CA VAL A 11 18.32 22.04 -8.33
C VAL A 11 16.99 22.79 -8.36
N HIS A 12 15.94 22.19 -8.92
CA HIS A 12 14.63 22.85 -9.04
C HIS A 12 13.91 23.02 -7.70
N SER A 13 13.86 21.96 -6.88
CA SER A 13 13.24 22.01 -5.56
C SER A 13 14.18 22.56 -4.49
N GLY A 14 15.48 22.68 -4.79
CA GLY A 14 16.51 23.08 -3.83
C GLY A 14 16.73 22.07 -2.71
N THR A 15 16.33 20.82 -2.92
CA THR A 15 16.30 19.77 -1.89
C THR A 15 17.02 18.50 -2.34
N TYR A 16 17.55 17.77 -1.36
CA TYR A 16 18.05 16.42 -1.58
C TYR A 16 16.88 15.43 -1.75
N ILE A 17 16.98 14.58 -2.76
CA ILE A 17 16.03 13.51 -3.10
C ILE A 17 16.76 12.16 -2.94
N GLY A 18 16.01 11.09 -2.69
CA GLY A 18 16.56 9.73 -2.52
C GLY A 18 16.38 9.17 -1.11
N GLY A 19 15.78 9.97 -0.21
CA GLY A 19 15.37 9.50 1.11
C GLY A 19 14.09 8.66 1.07
N ILE A 20 13.92 7.83 2.10
CA ILE A 20 12.67 7.10 2.36
C ILE A 20 11.54 8.09 2.68
N THR A 21 10.37 7.89 2.07
CA THR A 21 9.18 8.75 2.30
C THR A 21 8.06 8.05 3.07
N LEU A 22 8.17 6.74 3.30
CA LEU A 22 7.22 6.04 4.16
C LEU A 22 7.37 6.48 5.63
N SER A 23 6.26 6.77 6.29
CA SER A 23 6.26 7.17 7.70
C SER A 23 6.87 6.09 8.61
N LYS A 24 7.56 6.51 9.67
CA LYS A 24 8.28 5.64 10.64
C LYS A 24 9.48 4.88 10.05
N HIS A 25 9.99 5.29 8.89
CA HIS A 25 11.20 4.76 8.29
C HIS A 25 12.12 5.92 7.90
N GLU A 26 13.43 5.72 8.03
CA GLU A 26 14.47 6.70 7.70
C GLU A 26 15.63 6.01 6.97
N GLY A 27 16.36 6.77 6.14
CA GLY A 27 17.51 6.28 5.38
C GLY A 27 17.39 6.53 3.88
N VAL A 28 18.32 5.95 3.13
CA VAL A 28 18.34 6.00 1.65
C VAL A 28 17.36 4.97 1.11
N ALA A 29 16.53 5.38 0.16
CA ALA A 29 15.55 4.52 -0.46
C ALA A 29 16.21 3.53 -1.42
N THR A 30 15.92 2.24 -1.24
CA THR A 30 16.36 1.15 -2.12
C THR A 30 15.21 0.65 -2.99
N LYS A 31 13.97 0.96 -2.61
CA LYS A 31 12.76 0.44 -3.25
C LYS A 31 11.69 1.53 -3.41
N ALA A 32 10.84 1.34 -4.39
CA ALA A 32 9.62 2.12 -4.60
C ALA A 32 8.39 1.21 -4.42
N LEU A 33 7.47 1.67 -3.58
CA LEU A 33 6.12 1.14 -3.38
C LEU A 33 5.14 2.02 -4.15
N VAL A 34 4.32 1.38 -5.00
CA VAL A 34 3.30 2.07 -5.80
C VAL A 34 1.96 1.40 -5.56
N ILE A 35 0.95 2.20 -5.20
CA ILE A 35 -0.43 1.74 -5.05
C ILE A 35 -1.20 2.21 -6.28
N LEU A 36 -1.68 1.25 -7.05
CA LEU A 36 -2.43 1.45 -8.27
C LEU A 36 -3.91 1.16 -8.02
N VAL A 37 -4.78 1.98 -8.61
CA VAL A 37 -6.22 1.74 -8.67
C VAL A 37 -6.56 1.41 -10.11
N GLY A 38 -7.31 0.33 -10.30
CA GLY A 38 -7.76 -0.13 -11.60
C GLY A 38 -9.28 -0.25 -11.65
N GLY A 39 -9.85 0.09 -12.80
CA GLY A 39 -11.25 -0.17 -13.08
C GLY A 39 -11.50 -1.66 -13.29
N ILE A 40 -12.56 -2.18 -12.65
CA ILE A 40 -12.98 -3.59 -12.80
C ILE A 40 -13.90 -3.75 -14.01
N THR A 41 -14.89 -2.85 -14.14
CA THR A 41 -15.89 -2.90 -15.24
C THR A 41 -15.41 -2.23 -16.52
N THR A 42 -14.51 -1.26 -16.40
CA THR A 42 -13.95 -0.50 -17.52
C THR A 42 -12.44 -0.46 -17.41
N ARG A 43 -11.76 -0.50 -18.55
CA ARG A 43 -10.29 -0.62 -18.59
C ARG A 43 -9.64 0.74 -18.36
N TRP A 44 -9.32 1.03 -17.11
CA TRP A 44 -8.48 2.18 -16.74
C TRP A 44 -7.58 1.82 -15.55
N LYS A 45 -6.47 2.52 -15.41
CA LYS A 45 -5.55 2.40 -14.28
C LYS A 45 -4.94 3.75 -13.95
N GLN A 46 -4.78 4.04 -12.66
CA GLN A 46 -4.17 5.27 -12.18
C GLN A 46 -3.35 4.99 -10.93
N ILE A 47 -2.23 5.71 -10.77
CA ILE A 47 -1.44 5.68 -9.54
C ILE A 47 -2.17 6.52 -8.50
N ALA A 48 -2.56 5.91 -7.37
CA ALA A 48 -3.22 6.62 -6.27
C ALA A 48 -2.21 7.16 -5.25
N SER A 49 -1.14 6.42 -4.99
CA SER A 49 -0.05 6.86 -4.12
C SER A 49 1.25 6.14 -4.44
N HIS A 50 2.35 6.77 -4.08
CA HIS A 50 3.70 6.23 -4.21
C HIS A 50 4.52 6.59 -2.98
N TYR A 51 5.41 5.68 -2.58
CA TYR A 51 6.31 5.86 -1.46
C TYR A 51 7.68 5.28 -1.80
N PHE A 52 8.74 5.95 -1.35
CA PHE A 52 10.10 5.46 -1.37
C PHE A 52 10.40 4.75 -0.06
N THR A 53 11.10 3.63 -0.14
CA THR A 53 11.14 2.62 0.92
C THR A 53 12.52 1.99 0.97
N GLY A 54 12.90 1.47 2.14
CA GLY A 54 14.11 0.65 2.28
C GLY A 54 13.84 -0.82 1.97
N ASP A 55 14.80 -1.67 2.29
CA ASP A 55 14.70 -3.12 2.13
C ASP A 55 13.71 -3.76 3.11
N SER A 56 13.56 -3.15 4.29
CA SER A 56 12.61 -3.57 5.31
C SER A 56 11.44 -2.60 5.40
N MET A 57 10.27 -3.17 5.66
CA MET A 57 8.99 -2.49 5.60
C MET A 57 8.11 -3.00 6.73
N ASN A 58 7.53 -2.09 7.52
CA ASN A 58 6.61 -2.47 8.58
C ASN A 58 5.19 -2.61 8.01
N GLY A 59 4.65 -3.84 7.99
CA GLY A 59 3.30 -4.13 7.48
C GLY A 59 2.17 -3.37 8.20
N ALA A 60 2.37 -2.93 9.44
CA ALA A 60 1.40 -2.10 10.14
C ALA A 60 1.27 -0.71 9.50
N VAL A 61 2.38 -0.11 9.05
CA VAL A 61 2.37 1.19 8.37
C VAL A 61 1.66 1.07 7.02
N LEU A 62 1.88 -0.03 6.31
CA LEU A 62 1.19 -0.30 5.05
C LEU A 62 -0.33 -0.38 5.23
N THR A 63 -0.78 -0.96 6.35
CA THR A 63 -2.21 -1.02 6.70
C THR A 63 -2.81 0.38 6.87
N ASP A 64 -2.09 1.30 7.51
CA ASP A 64 -2.55 2.69 7.70
C ASP A 64 -2.60 3.46 6.37
N VAL A 65 -1.56 3.31 5.54
CA VAL A 65 -1.53 3.87 4.17
C VAL A 65 -2.71 3.37 3.34
N LEU A 66 -3.00 2.07 3.39
CA LEU A 66 -4.10 1.45 2.66
C LEU A 66 -5.45 2.02 3.10
N LYS A 67 -5.68 2.17 4.42
CA LYS A 67 -6.91 2.79 4.97
C LYS A 67 -7.08 4.22 4.49
N ASP A 68 -6.00 5.01 4.44
CA ASP A 68 -6.08 6.39 3.97
C ASP A 68 -6.33 6.48 2.46
N VAL A 69 -5.75 5.58 1.66
CA VAL A 69 -6.07 5.45 0.24
C VAL A 69 -7.54 5.12 0.05
N PHE A 70 -8.10 4.18 0.82
CA PHE A 70 -9.54 3.85 0.73
C PHE A 70 -10.46 5.01 1.08
N LYS A 71 -10.13 5.77 2.13
CA LYS A 71 -10.89 6.99 2.48
C LYS A 71 -10.90 7.97 1.31
N LYS A 72 -9.75 8.22 0.69
CA LYS A 72 -9.62 9.14 -0.46
C LYS A 72 -10.40 8.64 -1.68
N ILE A 73 -10.30 7.35 -2.01
CA ILE A 73 -11.04 6.75 -3.13
C ILE A 73 -12.56 6.84 -2.87
N SER A 74 -13.00 6.52 -1.65
CA SER A 74 -14.40 6.62 -1.27
C SER A 74 -14.92 8.06 -1.31
N ALA A 75 -14.09 9.04 -0.97
CA ALA A 75 -14.46 10.46 -1.03
C ALA A 75 -14.68 10.95 -2.48
N ILE A 76 -14.01 10.34 -3.46
CA ILE A 76 -14.21 10.61 -4.89
C ILE A 76 -15.49 9.91 -5.42
N GLY A 77 -16.13 9.06 -4.62
CA GLY A 77 -17.32 8.30 -5.00
C GLY A 77 -17.03 6.97 -5.68
N LEU A 78 -15.76 6.53 -5.69
CA LEU A 78 -15.38 5.22 -6.20
C LEU A 78 -15.54 4.15 -5.12
N LYS A 79 -16.00 2.96 -5.53
CA LYS A 79 -16.11 1.80 -4.66
C LYS A 79 -14.92 0.88 -4.86
N VAL A 80 -14.16 0.66 -3.79
CA VAL A 80 -13.12 -0.39 -3.75
C VAL A 80 -13.81 -1.74 -3.61
N HIS A 81 -13.49 -2.71 -4.46
CA HIS A 81 -14.09 -4.04 -4.38
C HIS A 81 -13.08 -5.08 -3.90
N SER A 82 -11.88 -5.06 -4.48
CA SER A 82 -10.80 -5.98 -4.13
C SER A 82 -9.46 -5.26 -4.00
N VAL A 83 -8.56 -5.87 -3.24
CA VAL A 83 -7.17 -5.46 -3.06
C VAL A 83 -6.30 -6.60 -3.52
N THR A 84 -5.26 -6.32 -4.31
CA THR A 84 -4.33 -7.36 -4.76
C THR A 84 -2.91 -6.95 -4.38
N SER A 85 -2.19 -7.86 -3.74
CA SER A 85 -0.79 -7.68 -3.36
C SER A 85 0.01 -8.95 -3.67
N ASP A 86 1.34 -8.83 -3.74
CA ASP A 86 2.21 -10.00 -3.83
C ASP A 86 2.29 -10.76 -2.48
N MET A 87 3.10 -11.82 -2.43
CA MET A 87 3.32 -12.65 -1.25
C MET A 87 4.54 -12.22 -0.40
N GLY A 88 5.04 -11.00 -0.55
CA GLY A 88 6.16 -10.49 0.24
C GLY A 88 5.84 -10.45 1.74
N SER A 89 6.86 -10.62 2.59
CA SER A 89 6.69 -10.67 4.05
C SER A 89 5.97 -9.44 4.63
N ALA A 90 6.23 -8.25 4.09
CA ALA A 90 5.53 -7.02 4.48
C ALA A 90 4.02 -7.06 4.17
N ASN A 91 3.64 -7.61 3.00
CA ASN A 91 2.24 -7.78 2.62
C ASN A 91 1.55 -8.85 3.47
N GLN A 92 2.24 -9.95 3.79
CA GLN A 92 1.73 -10.95 4.72
C GLN A 92 1.51 -10.39 6.13
N ALA A 93 2.43 -9.55 6.61
CA ALA A 93 2.27 -8.85 7.88
C ALA A 93 1.05 -7.90 7.85
N MET A 94 0.87 -7.14 6.77
CA MET A 94 -0.33 -6.32 6.55
C MET A 94 -1.61 -7.15 6.59
N TRP A 95 -1.65 -8.31 5.91
CA TRP A 95 -2.81 -9.21 5.95
C TRP A 95 -3.14 -9.64 7.38
N THR A 96 -2.12 -10.00 8.15
CA THR A 96 -2.26 -10.39 9.55
C THR A 96 -2.84 -9.25 10.38
N THR A 97 -2.36 -8.01 10.20
CA THR A 97 -2.89 -6.80 10.86
C THR A 97 -4.33 -6.51 10.48
N LEU A 98 -4.71 -6.79 9.23
CA LEU A 98 -6.09 -6.67 8.74
C LEU A 98 -7.01 -7.82 9.19
N GLY A 99 -6.46 -8.83 9.87
CA GLY A 99 -7.20 -10.01 10.32
C GLY A 99 -7.56 -10.96 9.19
N ILE A 100 -6.86 -10.88 8.05
CA ILE A 100 -6.93 -11.84 6.95
C ILE A 100 -6.13 -13.06 7.36
N LYS A 101 -6.77 -14.24 7.30
CA LYS A 101 -6.21 -15.49 7.80
C LYS A 101 -6.43 -16.60 6.79
N VAL A 102 -5.36 -17.31 6.48
CA VAL A 102 -5.37 -18.51 5.66
C VAL A 102 -4.44 -19.51 6.33
N GLY A 103 -4.94 -20.71 6.63
CA GLY A 103 -4.14 -21.72 7.30
C GLY A 103 -4.89 -23.04 7.47
N ARG A 104 -4.14 -24.14 7.63
CA ARG A 104 -4.70 -25.50 7.67
C ARG A 104 -5.64 -25.75 8.85
N LYS A 105 -5.46 -25.02 9.96
CA LYS A 105 -6.20 -25.19 11.23
C LYS A 105 -7.02 -23.95 11.61
N CYS A 106 -7.21 -23.00 10.71
CA CYS A 106 -8.03 -21.82 10.97
C CYS A 106 -9.11 -21.66 9.90
N GLU A 107 -10.19 -20.96 10.27
CA GLU A 107 -11.20 -20.54 9.31
C GLU A 107 -10.58 -19.53 8.34
N THR A 108 -10.75 -19.78 7.05
CA THR A 108 -10.30 -18.87 6.00
C THR A 108 -11.10 -17.58 6.04
N LYS A 109 -10.41 -16.47 6.27
CA LYS A 109 -10.98 -15.12 6.19
C LYS A 109 -10.17 -14.31 5.20
N ASN A 110 -10.77 -14.04 4.04
CA ASN A 110 -10.19 -13.34 2.89
C ASN A 110 -10.87 -11.98 2.61
N TYR A 111 -11.53 -11.40 3.62
CA TYR A 111 -12.19 -10.12 3.47
C TYR A 111 -12.07 -9.28 4.72
N ILE A 112 -12.15 -7.97 4.54
CA ILE A 112 -12.36 -6.99 5.61
C ILE A 112 -13.68 -6.27 5.36
N LEU A 113 -14.27 -5.72 6.42
CA LEU A 113 -15.42 -4.86 6.30
C LEU A 113 -14.96 -3.42 6.17
N ASN A 114 -15.55 -2.69 5.23
CA ASN A 114 -15.37 -1.26 5.14
C ASN A 114 -15.88 -0.59 6.41
N PRO A 115 -15.05 0.15 7.16
CA PRO A 115 -15.51 0.83 8.37
C PRO A 115 -16.56 1.91 8.08
N LEU A 116 -16.66 2.42 6.84
CA LEU A 116 -17.58 3.51 6.50
C LEU A 116 -18.98 3.03 6.09
N ASN A 117 -19.10 1.89 5.40
CA ASN A 117 -20.37 1.45 4.82
C ASN A 117 -20.69 -0.04 5.09
N GLY A 118 -19.80 -0.77 5.78
CA GLY A 118 -19.98 -2.20 6.08
C GLY A 118 -19.88 -3.15 4.88
N GLU A 119 -19.60 -2.65 3.67
CA GLU A 119 -19.40 -3.49 2.49
C GLU A 119 -18.12 -4.34 2.66
N LYS A 120 -18.13 -5.56 2.12
CA LYS A 120 -16.98 -6.45 2.15
C LYS A 120 -15.98 -6.06 1.07
N PHE A 121 -14.73 -5.87 1.45
CA PHE A 121 -13.59 -5.80 0.55
C PHE A 121 -12.85 -7.13 0.57
N THR A 122 -12.63 -7.72 -0.60
CA THR A 122 -11.90 -9.00 -0.73
C THR A 122 -10.41 -8.77 -0.96
N PHE A 123 -9.59 -9.68 -0.44
CA PHE A 123 -8.14 -9.75 -0.64
C PHE A 123 -7.78 -11.05 -1.35
#